data_AF-A0A0L0KI45-F1
#
_entry.id   AF-A0A0L0KI45-F1
#
_cell.length_a   1.000
_cell.length_b   1.000
_cell.length_c   1.000
_cell.angle_alpha   90.00
_cell.angle_beta   90.00
_cell.angle_gamma   90.00
#
_symmetry.space_group_name_H-M   'P 1'
#
loop_
_entity.id
_entity.type
_entity.pdbx_description
1 polymer ?
#
loop_
_entity_poly.entity_id
_entity_poly.type
_entity_poly.pdbx_seq_one_letter_code
_entity_poly.pdbx_strand_id
1 'polypeptide(L)'
;MWLDLTRLPRETVLTRLARVHRTVLDVQALDISRDPVEVAPTAEYSMGGVRVRPEDHSTEVGGLFVVGEAAGGPHSAGRDSLTELGRIIGRAAAEHSARLTVQQRSPATVRVAEAEVNRLLTAEGDQNLRALHRSVRHLMTEHAGPPHIVELTSRPTPRHPSRPSRRDSR
;
A
#
# COMPACT_ATOMS: atom_id res chain seq x y z
N MET A 1 19.53 -12.49 -8.64
CA MET A 1 20.83 -11.75 -8.66
C MET A 1 21.53 -12.01 -7.34
N TRP A 2 22.82 -11.67 -7.20
CA TRP A 2 23.57 -11.93 -5.95
C TRP A 2 23.90 -10.63 -5.23
N LEU A 3 23.68 -10.61 -3.92
CA LEU A 3 24.14 -9.58 -3.01
C LEU A 3 25.40 -10.08 -2.31
N ASP A 4 26.55 -9.48 -2.64
CA ASP A 4 27.85 -9.84 -2.09
C ASP A 4 28.27 -8.84 -1.00
N LEU A 5 28.29 -9.30 0.25
CA LEU A 5 28.73 -8.54 1.42
C LEU A 5 30.09 -9.03 1.95
N THR A 6 30.73 -10.00 1.28
CA THR A 6 31.98 -10.62 1.74
C THR A 6 33.17 -9.65 1.77
N ARG A 7 33.07 -8.55 1.02
CA ARG A 7 34.06 -7.46 1.02
C ARG A 7 33.99 -6.58 2.25
N LEU A 8 32.91 -6.64 3.03
CA LEU A 8 32.79 -5.90 4.28
C LEU A 8 33.54 -6.64 5.39
N PRO A 9 34.25 -5.92 6.29
CA PRO A 9 34.83 -6.56 7.46
C PRO A 9 33.78 -7.30 8.27
N ARG A 10 34.09 -8.52 8.71
CA ARG A 10 33.16 -9.37 9.48
C ARG A 10 32.57 -8.64 10.69
N GLU A 11 33.38 -7.84 11.38
CA GLU A 11 32.93 -7.01 12.50
C GLU A 11 31.84 -6.01 12.08
N THR A 12 31.95 -5.40 10.89
CA THR A 12 30.93 -4.49 10.36
C THR A 12 29.61 -5.21 10.11
N VAL A 13 29.66 -6.43 9.56
CA VAL A 13 28.47 -7.26 9.33
C VAL A 13 27.80 -7.62 10.66
N LEU A 14 28.58 -8.05 11.65
CA LEU A 14 28.05 -8.48 12.95
C LEU A 14 27.58 -7.32 13.83
N THR A 15 28.04 -6.10 13.60
CA THR A 15 27.63 -4.92 14.38
C THR A 15 26.49 -4.15 13.72
N ARG A 16 26.65 -3.77 12.44
CA ARG A 16 25.67 -2.94 11.72
C ARG A 16 24.55 -3.72 11.06
N LEU A 17 24.83 -4.97 10.66
CA LEU A 17 23.87 -5.83 9.94
C LEU A 17 23.49 -7.06 10.77
N ALA A 18 23.68 -7.02 12.10
CA ALA A 18 23.49 -8.14 13.01
C ALA A 18 22.14 -8.86 12.80
N ARG A 19 21.06 -8.08 12.65
CA ARG A 19 19.72 -8.61 12.43
C ARG A 19 19.57 -9.32 11.09
N VAL A 20 20.14 -8.75 10.03
CA VAL A 20 20.09 -9.34 8.68
C VAL A 20 20.94 -10.62 8.66
N HIS A 21 22.16 -10.57 9.21
CA HIS A 21 23.05 -11.72 9.35
C HIS A 21 22.35 -12.87 10.07
N ARG A 22 21.76 -12.59 11.24
CA ARG A 22 21.04 -13.60 12.02
C ARG A 22 19.86 -14.18 11.25
N THR A 23 19.07 -13.35 10.59
CA THR A 23 17.88 -13.79 9.84
C THR A 23 18.27 -14.71 8.69
N VAL A 24 19.28 -14.35 7.91
CA VAL A 24 19.74 -15.17 6.77
C VAL A 24 20.38 -16.47 7.27
N LEU A 25 21.14 -16.42 8.36
CA LEU A 25 21.70 -17.61 8.97
C LEU A 25 20.62 -18.57 9.50
N ASP A 26 19.57 -18.05 10.14
CA ASP A 26 18.50 -18.89 10.70
C ASP A 26 17.59 -19.48 9.60
N VAL A 27 17.29 -18.72 8.56
CA VAL A 27 16.33 -19.12 7.51
C VAL A 27 16.99 -19.92 6.39
N GLN A 28 18.24 -19.60 6.04
CA GLN A 28 18.94 -20.16 4.88
C GLN A 28 20.24 -20.89 5.25
N ALA A 29 20.61 -20.96 6.53
CA ALA A 29 21.87 -21.55 7.01
C ALA A 29 23.13 -20.95 6.36
N LEU A 30 23.07 -19.67 5.98
CA LEU A 30 24.10 -18.99 5.20
C LEU A 30 24.74 -17.83 5.98
N ASP A 31 26.08 -17.79 6.03
CA ASP A 31 26.84 -16.71 6.67
C ASP A 31 27.12 -15.59 5.66
N ILE A 32 26.32 -14.51 5.72
CA ILE A 32 26.43 -13.37 4.79
C ILE A 32 27.78 -12.63 4.85
N SER A 33 28.63 -12.92 5.86
CA SER A 33 30.00 -12.39 5.92
C SER A 33 31.01 -13.20 5.09
N ARG A 34 30.63 -14.39 4.61
CA ARG A 34 31.50 -15.34 3.90
C ARG A 34 30.95 -15.73 2.55
N ASP A 35 29.63 -15.81 2.42
CA ASP A 35 28.95 -16.31 1.24
C ASP A 35 28.01 -15.23 0.66
N PRO A 36 27.98 -15.04 -0.68
CA PRO A 36 26.98 -14.19 -1.33
C PRO A 36 25.55 -14.70 -1.09
N VAL A 37 24.59 -13.77 -1.01
CA VAL A 37 23.16 -14.08 -0.81
C VAL A 37 22.42 -13.95 -2.13
N GLU A 38 21.60 -14.95 -2.49
CA GLU A 38 20.70 -14.81 -3.63
C GLU A 38 19.55 -13.87 -3.26
N VAL A 39 19.33 -12.85 -4.10
CA VAL A 39 18.25 -11.88 -3.93
C VAL A 39 17.47 -11.69 -5.22
N ALA A 40 16.19 -11.37 -5.07
CA ALA A 40 15.30 -11.00 -6.16
C ALA A 40 14.53 -9.72 -5.77
N PRO A 41 14.24 -8.83 -6.74
CA PRO A 41 13.32 -7.73 -6.50
C PRO A 41 11.96 -8.26 -6.04
N THR A 42 11.37 -7.59 -5.05
CA THR A 42 10.03 -7.92 -4.52
C THR A 42 9.20 -6.65 -4.40
N ALA A 43 7.87 -6.81 -4.37
CA ALA A 43 6.99 -5.70 -4.06
C ALA A 43 7.12 -5.36 -2.56
N GLU A 44 7.49 -4.12 -2.25
CA GLU A 44 7.74 -3.66 -0.88
C GLU A 44 6.71 -2.64 -0.40
N TYR A 45 6.38 -1.65 -1.24
CA TYR A 45 5.45 -0.57 -0.92
C TYR A 45 4.35 -0.42 -1.97
N SER A 46 3.15 -0.07 -1.51
CA SER A 46 2.04 0.31 -2.38
C SER A 46 1.92 1.84 -2.44
N MET A 47 2.14 2.42 -3.63
CA MET A 47 1.93 3.86 -3.85
C MET A 47 0.46 4.21 -4.20
N GLY A 48 -0.31 3.20 -4.59
CA GLY A 48 -1.75 3.31 -4.78
C GLY A 48 -2.49 3.29 -3.44
N GLY A 49 -3.81 3.52 -3.47
CA GLY A 49 -4.63 3.49 -2.27
C GLY A 49 -5.88 4.34 -2.43
N VAL A 50 -6.58 4.57 -1.32
CA VAL A 50 -7.78 5.41 -1.28
C VAL A 50 -7.40 6.85 -1.60
N ARG A 51 -8.08 7.46 -2.57
CA ARG A 51 -7.88 8.87 -2.89
C ARG A 51 -8.29 9.74 -1.69
N VAL A 52 -7.37 10.56 -1.22
CA VAL A 52 -7.58 11.47 -0.10
C VAL A 52 -7.26 12.91 -0.48
N ARG A 53 -7.84 13.87 0.23
CA ARG A 53 -7.46 15.28 0.13
C ARG A 53 -6.10 15.52 0.79
N PRO A 54 -5.18 16.29 0.17
CA PRO A 54 -3.86 16.55 0.75
C PRO A 54 -3.88 17.27 2.10
N GLU A 55 -4.92 18.05 2.39
CA GLU A 55 -4.95 18.95 3.54
C GLU A 55 -5.34 18.22 4.84
N ASP A 56 -6.29 17.30 4.76
CA ASP A 56 -6.92 16.67 5.94
C ASP A 56 -7.05 15.14 5.82
N HIS A 57 -6.64 14.58 4.69
CA HIS A 57 -6.80 13.17 4.32
C HIS A 57 -8.24 12.64 4.37
N SER A 58 -9.23 13.52 4.21
CA SER A 58 -10.62 13.12 4.01
C SER A 58 -10.80 12.44 2.65
N THR A 59 -11.74 11.51 2.58
CA THR A 59 -12.16 10.88 1.33
C THR A 59 -13.41 11.58 0.77
N GLU A 60 -13.89 11.12 -0.39
CA GLU A 60 -15.18 11.54 -0.93
C GLU A 60 -16.37 10.99 -0.10
N VAL A 61 -16.12 9.96 0.72
CA VAL A 61 -17.08 9.44 1.69
C VAL A 61 -17.00 10.28 2.97
N GLY A 62 -18.07 11.02 3.26
CA GLY A 62 -18.16 11.87 4.44
C GLY A 62 -17.91 11.08 5.73
N GLY A 63 -16.98 11.59 6.56
CA GLY A 63 -16.61 10.97 7.84
C GLY A 63 -15.56 9.85 7.73
N LEU A 64 -15.11 9.51 6.52
CA LEU A 64 -14.02 8.55 6.31
C LEU A 64 -12.71 9.28 5.98
N PHE A 65 -11.68 8.99 6.77
CA PHE A 65 -10.32 9.52 6.65
C PHE A 65 -9.32 8.35 6.55
N VAL A 66 -8.27 8.48 5.74
CA VAL A 66 -7.32 7.39 5.47
C VAL A 66 -5.88 7.89 5.47
N VAL A 67 -4.95 7.13 6.07
CA VAL A 67 -3.54 7.50 6.22
C VAL A 67 -2.60 6.32 5.96
N GLY A 68 -1.34 6.62 5.68
CA GLY A 68 -0.29 5.61 5.44
C GLY A 68 -0.45 4.92 4.10
N GLU A 69 -0.01 3.67 4.02
CA GLU A 69 -0.03 2.86 2.79
C GLU A 69 -1.45 2.55 2.28
N ALA A 70 -2.49 2.77 3.09
CA ALA A 70 -3.87 2.67 2.66
C ALA A 70 -4.34 3.90 1.87
N ALA A 71 -3.71 5.06 2.07
CA ALA A 71 -4.01 6.27 1.31
C ALA A 71 -3.22 6.25 0.00
N GLY A 72 -3.82 6.74 -1.08
CA GLY A 72 -3.15 6.87 -2.37
C GLY A 72 -2.46 8.22 -2.53
N GLY A 73 -1.41 8.26 -3.36
CA GLY A 73 -0.70 9.49 -3.73
C GLY A 73 0.67 9.64 -3.06
N PRO A 74 1.36 10.77 -3.24
CA PRO A 74 2.77 10.93 -2.85
C PRO A 74 3.04 10.80 -1.34
N HIS A 75 2.00 10.89 -0.50
CA HIS A 75 2.08 10.73 0.95
C HIS A 75 1.83 9.29 1.43
N SER A 76 1.57 8.34 0.52
CA SER A 76 1.33 6.92 0.82
C SER A 76 2.60 6.16 1.26
N ALA A 77 3.78 6.64 0.87
CA ALA A 77 5.00 5.84 0.80
C ALA A 77 6.05 6.14 1.88
N GLY A 78 5.69 6.70 3.04
CA GLY A 78 6.68 7.04 4.07
C GLY A 78 6.21 6.86 5.51
N ARG A 79 6.84 5.91 6.23
CA ARG A 79 6.68 5.71 7.69
C ARG A 79 6.93 6.99 8.50
N ASP A 80 7.76 7.89 7.97
CA ASP A 80 8.22 9.10 8.65
C ASP A 80 7.12 10.17 8.80
N SER A 81 5.97 9.98 8.15
CA SER A 81 4.85 10.93 8.17
C SER A 81 3.69 10.51 9.08
N LEU A 82 3.68 9.29 9.63
CA LEU A 82 2.51 8.78 10.36
C LEU A 82 2.17 9.57 11.63
N THR A 83 3.17 10.06 12.36
CA THR A 83 2.93 10.81 13.60
C THR A 83 2.31 12.18 13.31
N GLU A 84 2.84 12.90 12.33
CA GLU A 84 2.35 14.25 11.99
C GLU A 84 1.03 14.19 11.21
N LEU A 85 0.91 13.27 10.25
CA LEU A 85 -0.35 13.03 9.55
C LEU A 85 -1.42 12.52 10.52
N GLY A 86 -1.06 11.65 11.47
CA GLY A 86 -1.98 11.20 12.51
C GLY A 86 -2.55 12.35 13.33
N ARG A 87 -1.73 13.36 13.67
CA ARG A 87 -2.18 14.57 14.36
C ARG A 87 -3.13 15.41 13.50
N ILE A 88 -2.79 15.64 12.23
CA ILE A 88 -3.62 16.42 11.30
C ILE A 88 -4.99 15.75 11.11
N ILE A 89 -4.99 14.45 10.88
CA ILE A 89 -6.21 13.65 10.64
C ILE A 89 -7.03 13.53 11.90
N GLY A 90 -6.40 13.28 13.05
CA GLY A 90 -7.09 13.24 14.34
C GLY A 90 -7.86 14.54 14.61
N ARG A 91 -7.23 15.68 14.33
CA ARG A 91 -7.90 16.99 14.42
C ARG A 91 -9.05 17.11 13.41
N ALA A 92 -8.83 16.80 12.14
CA ALA A 92 -9.87 16.90 11.11
C ALA A 92 -11.08 15.99 11.39
N ALA A 93 -10.83 14.75 11.85
CA ALA A 93 -11.86 13.80 12.24
C ALA A 93 -12.61 14.27 13.49
N ALA A 94 -11.91 14.81 14.49
CA ALA A 94 -12.53 15.36 15.70
C ALA A 94 -13.42 16.57 15.36
N GLU A 95 -12.93 17.50 14.54
CA GLU A 95 -13.70 18.65 14.07
C GLU A 95 -14.92 18.21 13.23
N HIS A 96 -14.75 17.21 12.37
CA HIS A 96 -15.87 16.62 11.62
C HIS A 96 -16.92 16.05 12.57
N SER A 97 -16.50 15.25 13.55
CA SER A 97 -17.41 14.66 14.53
C SER A 97 -18.12 15.71 15.39
N ALA A 98 -17.43 16.77 15.79
CA ALA A 98 -18.00 17.84 16.61
C ALA A 98 -19.10 18.63 15.88
N ARG A 99 -19.07 18.66 14.55
CA ARG A 99 -20.11 19.28 13.71
C ARG A 99 -21.35 18.40 13.51
N LEU A 100 -21.29 17.12 13.86
CA LEU A 100 -22.41 16.20 13.70
C LEU A 100 -23.33 16.27 14.92
N THR A 101 -24.59 16.67 14.70
CA THR A 101 -25.63 16.63 15.75
C THR A 101 -26.06 15.20 16.08
N VAL A 102 -25.96 14.30 15.10
CA VAL A 102 -26.28 12.88 15.25
C VAL A 102 -25.44 12.06 14.28
N GLN A 103 -25.00 10.89 14.71
CA GLN A 103 -24.35 9.91 13.85
C GLN A 103 -25.45 9.13 13.10
N GLN A 104 -25.64 9.46 11.82
CA GLN A 104 -26.61 8.77 10.98
C GLN A 104 -26.07 7.39 10.57
N ARG A 105 -26.71 6.33 11.08
CA ARG A 105 -26.47 4.95 10.65
C ARG A 105 -27.78 4.35 10.20
N SER A 106 -27.85 3.93 8.94
CA SER A 106 -29.03 3.25 8.40
C SER A 106 -28.98 1.77 8.79
N PRO A 107 -29.87 1.27 9.66
CA PRO A 107 -29.90 -0.15 10.00
C PRO A 107 -30.22 -1.02 8.78
N ALA A 108 -30.98 -0.49 7.83
CA ALA A 108 -31.27 -1.17 6.57
C ALA A 108 -30.00 -1.35 5.73
N THR A 109 -29.17 -0.31 5.60
CA THR A 109 -27.90 -0.39 4.86
C THR A 109 -26.93 -1.35 5.51
N VAL A 110 -26.84 -1.35 6.85
CA VAL A 110 -26.02 -2.31 7.61
C VAL A 110 -26.46 -3.74 7.32
N ARG A 111 -27.77 -4.04 7.40
CA ARG A 111 -28.30 -5.38 7.09
C ARG A 111 -28.01 -5.82 5.67
N VAL A 112 -28.05 -4.91 4.68
CA VAL A 112 -27.70 -5.23 3.29
C VAL A 112 -26.22 -5.63 3.18
N ALA A 113 -25.32 -4.86 3.79
CA ALA A 113 -23.89 -5.16 3.80
C ALA A 113 -23.59 -6.49 4.52
N GLU A 114 -24.24 -6.76 5.66
CA GLU A 114 -24.12 -8.02 6.38
C GLU A 114 -24.61 -9.21 5.54
N ALA A 115 -25.75 -9.07 4.85
CA ALA A 115 -26.28 -10.10 3.97
C ALA A 115 -25.32 -10.41 2.81
N GLU A 116 -24.67 -9.39 2.24
CA GLU A 116 -23.67 -9.57 1.18
C GLU A 116 -22.46 -10.39 1.66
N VAL A 117 -21.92 -10.05 2.84
CA VAL A 117 -20.80 -10.80 3.45
C VAL A 117 -21.23 -12.23 3.75
N ASN A 118 -22.39 -12.42 4.38
CA ASN A 118 -22.90 -13.74 4.72
C ASN A 118 -23.12 -14.61 3.48
N ARG A 119 -23.62 -14.03 2.38
CA ARG A 119 -23.76 -14.74 1.11
C ARG A 119 -22.45 -15.32 0.59
N LEU A 120 -21.33 -14.61 0.76
CA LEU A 120 -20.01 -15.10 0.36
C LEU A 120 -19.49 -16.19 1.30
N LEU A 121 -19.79 -16.08 2.60
CA LEU A 121 -19.37 -17.06 3.61
C LEU A 121 -20.14 -18.38 3.50
N THR A 122 -21.41 -18.34 3.10
CA THR A 122 -22.28 -19.51 2.95
C THR A 122 -22.36 -20.00 1.50
N ALA A 123 -21.61 -19.40 0.58
CA ALA A 123 -21.60 -19.82 -0.81
C ALA A 123 -21.04 -21.24 -0.94
N GLU A 124 -21.82 -22.14 -1.53
CA GLU A 124 -21.32 -23.44 -1.98
C GLU A 124 -20.77 -23.28 -3.40
N GLY A 125 -19.45 -23.17 -3.49
CA GLY A 125 -18.71 -23.12 -4.75
C GLY A 125 -17.76 -24.31 -4.88
N ASP A 126 -17.44 -24.68 -6.11
CA ASP A 126 -16.47 -25.72 -6.45
C ASP A 126 -15.02 -25.20 -6.52
N GLN A 127 -14.84 -23.88 -6.39
CA GLN A 127 -13.53 -23.24 -6.46
C GLN A 127 -12.78 -23.26 -5.13
N ASN A 128 -11.50 -23.62 -5.18
CA ASN A 128 -10.62 -23.56 -4.03
C ASN A 128 -10.04 -22.15 -3.83
N LEU A 129 -10.40 -21.48 -2.74
CA LEU A 129 -9.94 -20.11 -2.42
C LEU A 129 -8.40 -19.97 -2.40
N ARG A 130 -7.67 -20.96 -1.88
CA ARG A 130 -6.20 -20.90 -1.83
C ARG A 130 -5.59 -21.01 -3.23
N ALA A 131 -6.18 -21.84 -4.09
CA ALA A 131 -5.76 -21.97 -5.48
C ALA A 131 -6.00 -20.66 -6.25
N LEU A 132 -7.19 -20.05 -6.09
CA LEU A 132 -7.51 -18.76 -6.69
C LEU A 132 -6.59 -17.63 -6.18
N HIS A 133 -6.33 -17.58 -4.87
CA HIS A 133 -5.40 -16.62 -4.30
C HIS A 133 -3.98 -16.80 -4.89
N ARG A 134 -3.55 -18.05 -5.12
CA ARG A 134 -2.24 -18.33 -5.72
C ARG A 134 -2.20 -17.92 -7.19
N SER A 135 -3.27 -18.17 -7.95
CA SER A 135 -3.33 -17.78 -9.37
C SER A 135 -3.26 -16.27 -9.54
N VAL A 136 -3.98 -15.50 -8.71
CA VAL A 136 -3.91 -14.03 -8.71
C VAL A 136 -2.49 -13.55 -8.40
N ARG A 137 -1.83 -14.11 -7.37
CA ARG A 137 -0.43 -13.77 -7.06
C ARG A 137 0.50 -14.05 -8.25
N HIS A 138 0.35 -15.21 -8.89
CA HIS A 138 1.17 -15.58 -10.03
C HIS A 138 0.99 -14.61 -11.20
N LEU A 139 -0.26 -14.31 -11.57
CA LEU A 139 -0.59 -13.35 -12.63
C LEU A 139 -0.01 -11.95 -12.33
N MET A 140 -0.06 -11.50 -11.08
CA MET A 140 0.52 -10.22 -10.68
C MET A 140 2.05 -10.23 -10.72
N THR A 141 2.70 -11.31 -10.28
CA THR A 141 4.15 -11.45 -10.39
C THR A 141 4.60 -11.47 -11.85
N GLU A 142 3.86 -12.17 -12.71
CA GLU A 142 4.19 -12.31 -14.12
C GLU A 142 3.99 -11.00 -14.88
N HIS A 143 2.87 -10.30 -14.70
CA HIS A 143 2.52 -9.15 -15.55
C HIS A 143 2.67 -7.78 -14.90
N ALA A 144 2.69 -7.71 -13.57
CA ALA A 144 2.91 -6.48 -12.81
C ALA A 144 4.22 -6.52 -12.01
N GLY A 145 5.13 -7.43 -12.37
CA GLY A 145 6.49 -7.47 -11.84
C GLY A 145 7.38 -6.36 -12.42
N PRO A 146 8.56 -6.11 -11.82
CA PRO A 146 9.50 -5.07 -12.23
C PRO A 146 9.84 -5.02 -13.74
N PRO A 147 10.01 -6.16 -14.45
CA PRO A 147 10.30 -6.11 -15.89
C PRO A 147 9.20 -5.45 -16.73
N HIS A 148 7.94 -5.59 -16.31
CA HIS A 148 6.77 -5.13 -17.07
C HIS A 148 6.29 -3.73 -16.65
N ILE A 149 6.57 -3.30 -15.41
CA ILE A 149 6.29 -1.93 -14.94
C ILE A 149 7.12 -0.90 -15.71
N VAL A 150 8.37 -1.21 -16.07
CA VAL A 150 9.23 -0.30 -16.85
C VAL A 150 8.66 -0.04 -18.25
N GLU A 151 8.03 -1.05 -18.87
CA GLU A 151 7.44 -0.91 -20.20
C GLU A 151 6.19 -0.03 -20.19
N LEU A 152 5.35 -0.13 -19.17
CA LEU A 152 4.13 0.69 -19.02
C LEU A 152 4.40 2.17 -18.77
N THR A 153 5.48 2.50 -18.04
CA THR A 153 5.86 3.89 -17.73
C THR A 153 6.58 4.60 -18.88
N SER A 154 7.06 3.85 -19.88
CA SER A 154 7.68 4.39 -21.10
C SER A 154 6.67 4.85 -22.17
N ARG A 155 5.38 4.55 -21.99
CA ARG A 155 4.33 5.04 -22.89
C ARG A 155 3.92 6.46 -22.46
N PRO A 156 3.97 7.46 -23.36
CA PRO A 156 3.54 8.81 -23.02
C PRO A 156 2.07 8.80 -22.62
N THR A 157 1.79 9.32 -21.43
CA THR A 157 0.42 9.54 -20.96
C THR A 157 -0.29 10.49 -21.92
N PRO A 158 -1.50 10.15 -22.43
CA PRO A 158 -2.25 11.06 -23.27
C PRO A 158 -2.53 12.33 -22.46
N ARG A 159 -2.06 13.47 -22.97
CA ARG A 159 -2.30 14.78 -22.35
C ARG A 159 -3.81 15.01 -22.28
N HIS A 160 -4.33 15.11 -21.06
CA HIS A 160 -5.71 15.52 -20.83
C HIS A 160 -5.90 16.93 -21.44
N PRO A 161 -6.94 17.19 -22.24
CA PRO A 161 -7.16 18.52 -22.80
C PRO A 161 -7.36 19.53 -21.66
N SER A 162 -6.46 20.50 -21.59
CA SER A 162 -6.54 21.64 -20.69
C SER A 162 -7.87 22.37 -20.90
N ARG A 163 -8.68 22.46 -19.84
CA ARG A 163 -9.88 23.31 -19.82
C ARG A 163 -9.49 24.74 -20.20
N PRO A 164 -10.20 25.40 -21.13
CA PRO A 164 -9.90 26.78 -21.47
C PRO A 164 -10.18 27.68 -20.26
N SER A 165 -9.20 28.50 -19.90
CA SER A 165 -9.34 29.55 -18.91
C SER A 165 -10.40 30.54 -19.38
N ARG A 166 -11.53 30.64 -18.67
CA ARG A 166 -12.44 31.77 -18.83
C ARG A 166 -11.75 33.01 -18.27
N ARG A 167 -11.15 33.81 -19.16
CA ARG A 167 -10.90 35.23 -18.97
C ARG A 167 -11.95 36.02 -19.75
N ASP A 168 -12.29 37.16 -19.15
CA ASP A 168 -13.11 38.28 -19.64
C ASP A 168 -14.63 38.02 -19.68
N SER A 169 -15.52 38.94 -19.29
CA SER A 169 -15.42 40.39 -19.06
C SER A 169 -16.71 40.90 -18.41
N ARG A 170 -16.60 42.09 -17.78
CA ARG A 170 -17.61 42.97 -17.14
C ARG A 170 -17.69 42.90 -15.62
#